data_AF-A0AAN6P0L7-F1
#
_entry.id   AF-A0AAN6P0L7-F1
#
_cell.length_a   1.000
_cell.length_b   1.000
_cell.length_c   1.000
_cell.angle_alpha   90.00
_cell.angle_beta   90.00
_cell.angle_gamma   90.00
#
_symmetry.space_group_name_H-M   'P 1'
#
loop_
_entity.id
_entity.type
_entity.pdbx_description
1 polymer ?
#
loop_
_entity_poly.entity_id
_entity_poly.type
_entity_poly.pdbx_seq_one_letter_code
_entity_poly.pdbx_strand_id
1 'polypeptide(L)'
;MSSSLTAERRQSTTASTKRRIFTLLMTLTLILSSLANPVPIEGHNNLPKPPVKQNNNKPAVKANDNDSIIKPKAITNASSKQVAAAPAKSEPQPIPTAAPIETNTTNTDHLLPEHKYFHEPGYTEELSHYDSRFFASPIPYDPHIVHLRHLIRSYLLMTSSRSLTTWLAHGTLLGWYWNGAIMPWDYDLDVQVSNSTLGVMAAEWNGTTFEYVYALSEQEEKEGLGHRGEVNVKKYVLDVNPYWSQRTRLEGLNIIDARWIDIENGMYVDITGLSEDRLETKAKGVWTDKNYHGYGTRQIWPLRKTEFEGVEAWVPSDVEGVLEEEYGERSLTAEEWAGHHFDHGRKEWVKTELVKKGS
;
A
#
# COMPACT_ATOMS: atom_id res chain seq x y z
N MET A 1 -47.74 52.68 18.11
CA MET A 1 -47.31 53.10 16.75
C MET A 1 -48.01 52.13 15.81
N SER A 2 -48.95 52.56 14.96
CA SER A 2 -48.70 53.17 13.63
C SER A 2 -47.79 52.26 12.78
N SER A 3 -48.18 51.81 11.58
CA SER A 3 -49.06 52.46 10.61
C SER A 3 -50.14 51.53 9.98
N SER A 4 -50.65 51.93 8.81
CA SER A 4 -51.78 51.37 8.08
C SER A 4 -51.59 51.66 6.57
N LEU A 5 -52.38 51.18 5.61
CA LEU A 5 -53.73 50.57 5.65
C LEU A 5 -53.84 49.53 4.49
N THR A 6 -55.07 49.26 4.02
CA THR A 6 -55.42 48.52 2.78
C THR A 6 -55.03 49.27 1.50
N ALA A 7 -55.24 48.79 0.26
CA ALA A 7 -55.31 47.48 -0.44
C ALA A 7 -55.85 47.78 -1.89
N GLU A 8 -56.19 46.75 -2.69
CA GLU A 8 -56.73 46.81 -4.07
C GLU A 8 -55.77 47.32 -5.19
N ARG A 9 -55.86 46.91 -6.48
CA ARG A 9 -56.48 45.73 -7.17
C ARG A 9 -56.12 45.72 -8.68
N ARG A 10 -56.39 44.59 -9.37
CA ARG A 10 -56.40 44.32 -10.84
C ARG A 10 -55.05 43.80 -11.40
N GLN A 11 -54.95 42.52 -11.79
CA GLN A 11 -55.36 41.86 -13.06
C GLN A 11 -54.36 42.11 -14.22
N SER A 12 -53.93 41.14 -15.06
CA SER A 12 -53.94 39.65 -15.05
C SER A 12 -52.96 39.17 -16.18
N THR A 13 -52.92 37.99 -16.85
CA THR A 13 -53.80 36.82 -17.04
C THR A 13 -53.03 35.66 -17.72
N THR A 14 -53.32 34.37 -17.43
CA THR A 14 -53.06 33.14 -18.26
C THR A 14 -51.62 32.78 -18.70
N ALA A 15 -51.24 31.56 -19.15
CA ALA A 15 -51.60 30.13 -18.91
C ALA A 15 -50.51 29.28 -19.64
N SER A 16 -49.84 28.27 -19.09
CA SER A 16 -50.24 26.90 -18.70
C SER A 16 -50.71 25.95 -19.83
N THR A 17 -50.28 24.66 -19.77
CA THR A 17 -50.65 23.51 -20.67
C THR A 17 -49.99 23.58 -22.07
N LYS A 18 -49.57 22.53 -22.83
CA LYS A 18 -49.77 21.05 -23.02
C LYS A 18 -48.42 20.47 -23.59
N ARG A 19 -48.08 19.16 -23.73
CA ARG A 19 -48.27 17.85 -23.03
C ARG A 19 -47.20 16.86 -23.63
N ARG A 20 -47.07 15.62 -23.12
CA ARG A 20 -46.07 14.57 -23.55
C ARG A 20 -46.46 13.73 -24.80
N ILE A 21 -45.48 12.94 -25.26
CA ILE A 21 -45.51 11.68 -26.06
C ILE A 21 -45.35 11.80 -27.58
N PHE A 22 -44.27 11.20 -28.09
CA PHE A 22 -44.29 10.31 -29.26
C PHE A 22 -43.20 9.24 -29.11
N THR A 23 -43.39 8.07 -29.73
CA THR A 23 -42.47 6.92 -29.68
C THR A 23 -42.11 6.49 -31.10
N LEU A 24 -40.85 6.15 -31.35
CA LEU A 24 -40.45 5.48 -32.58
C LEU A 24 -39.26 4.54 -32.34
N LEU A 25 -39.38 3.29 -32.78
CA LEU A 25 -38.27 2.36 -32.90
C LEU A 25 -37.54 2.61 -34.23
N MET A 26 -36.22 2.43 -34.26
CA MET A 26 -35.54 1.99 -35.48
C MET A 26 -34.39 1.04 -35.11
N THR A 27 -34.26 -0.06 -35.86
CA THR A 27 -33.39 -1.20 -35.55
C THR A 27 -32.43 -1.50 -36.70
N LEU A 28 -31.12 -1.51 -36.41
CA LEU A 28 -30.06 -2.08 -37.24
C LEU A 28 -28.81 -2.23 -36.33
N THR A 29 -28.34 -3.38 -35.82
CA THR A 29 -28.26 -4.80 -36.24
C THR A 29 -27.01 -5.14 -37.05
N LEU A 30 -25.96 -5.61 -36.34
CA LEU A 30 -24.83 -6.51 -36.72
C LEU A 30 -23.74 -6.38 -35.62
N ILE A 31 -23.64 -7.24 -34.59
CA ILE A 31 -23.15 -8.66 -34.57
C ILE A 31 -21.67 -8.70 -35.03
N LEU A 32 -20.68 -8.98 -34.16
CA LEU A 32 -20.34 -10.33 -33.65
C LEU A 32 -19.73 -10.37 -32.22
N SER A 33 -19.61 -11.60 -31.70
CA SER A 33 -18.85 -12.11 -30.53
C SER A 33 -17.46 -11.50 -30.28
N SER A 34 -16.88 -11.55 -29.07
CA SER A 34 -16.90 -12.69 -28.15
C SER A 34 -16.91 -12.39 -26.65
N LEU A 35 -17.56 -13.28 -25.89
CA LEU A 35 -17.31 -13.50 -24.47
C LEU A 35 -15.94 -14.18 -24.29
N ALA A 36 -15.24 -13.82 -23.21
CA ALA A 36 -14.06 -14.53 -22.71
C ALA A 36 -13.93 -14.27 -21.20
N ASN A 37 -14.91 -14.73 -20.42
CA ASN A 37 -14.75 -14.81 -18.96
C ASN A 37 -13.60 -15.80 -18.67
N PRO A 38 -12.64 -15.48 -17.78
CA PRO A 38 -11.64 -16.45 -17.37
C PRO A 38 -12.33 -17.62 -16.65
N VAL A 39 -12.09 -18.84 -17.14
CA VAL A 39 -12.60 -20.07 -16.52
C VAL A 39 -11.71 -20.43 -15.33
N PRO A 40 -12.26 -20.59 -14.11
CA PRO A 40 -11.50 -21.16 -13.00
C PRO A 40 -11.15 -22.63 -13.34
N ILE A 41 -9.86 -22.95 -13.42
CA ILE A 41 -9.40 -24.33 -13.60
C ILE A 41 -9.00 -24.88 -12.23
N GLU A 42 -9.87 -25.71 -11.64
CA GLU A 42 -9.54 -26.48 -10.45
C GLU A 42 -8.51 -27.57 -10.78
N GLY A 43 -7.24 -27.32 -10.49
CA GLY A 43 -6.14 -28.25 -10.70
C GLY A 43 -5.78 -29.04 -9.43
N HIS A 44 -6.22 -30.30 -9.34
CA HIS A 44 -5.87 -31.17 -8.21
C HIS A 44 -4.38 -31.52 -8.12
N ASN A 45 -3.86 -31.48 -6.89
CA ASN A 45 -2.58 -31.99 -6.37
C ASN A 45 -1.80 -32.99 -7.25
N ASN A 46 -0.52 -32.70 -7.50
CA ASN A 46 0.60 -33.67 -7.44
C ASN A 46 1.98 -32.97 -7.54
N LEU A 47 2.74 -32.89 -6.44
CA LEU A 47 4.13 -32.40 -6.44
C LEU A 47 5.13 -33.57 -6.56
N PRO A 48 6.07 -33.54 -7.53
CA PRO A 48 7.28 -34.38 -7.49
C PRO A 48 8.28 -33.91 -6.43
N LYS A 49 9.05 -34.84 -5.84
CA LYS A 49 10.10 -34.54 -4.85
C LYS A 49 11.42 -34.08 -5.49
N PRO A 50 12.23 -33.25 -4.82
CA PRO A 50 13.47 -32.70 -5.38
C PRO A 50 14.66 -33.69 -5.38
N PRO A 51 15.63 -33.54 -6.30
CA PRO A 51 16.89 -34.29 -6.30
C PRO A 51 17.93 -33.75 -5.29
N VAL A 52 19.03 -34.49 -5.12
CA VAL A 52 19.96 -34.38 -3.98
C VAL A 52 21.13 -33.41 -4.24
N LYS A 53 21.62 -32.77 -3.17
CA LYS A 53 22.80 -31.87 -3.15
C LYS A 53 24.08 -32.54 -3.67
N GLN A 54 24.98 -31.72 -4.24
CA GLN A 54 26.43 -31.92 -4.09
C GLN A 54 27.09 -30.62 -3.60
N ASN A 55 28.02 -30.74 -2.65
CA ASN A 55 28.92 -29.65 -2.25
C ASN A 55 30.14 -29.61 -3.19
N ASN A 56 30.80 -28.45 -3.31
CA ASN A 56 32.26 -28.41 -3.43
C ASN A 56 32.83 -27.03 -2.99
N ASN A 57 34.15 -26.94 -2.84
CA ASN A 57 34.81 -26.01 -1.92
C ASN A 57 35.16 -24.60 -2.45
N LYS A 58 35.31 -23.68 -1.48
CA LYS A 58 35.90 -22.32 -1.59
C LYS A 58 37.41 -22.40 -1.94
N PRO A 59 38.01 -21.38 -2.59
CA PRO A 59 38.61 -20.24 -1.84
C PRO A 59 38.26 -18.87 -2.47
N ALA A 60 37.91 -17.81 -1.72
CA ALA A 60 38.69 -17.10 -0.69
C ALA A 60 39.84 -16.24 -1.27
N VAL A 61 39.51 -14.99 -1.64
CA VAL A 61 40.45 -13.89 -1.96
C VAL A 61 40.14 -12.72 -1.02
N LYS A 62 41.15 -11.89 -0.71
CA LYS A 62 41.06 -10.77 0.25
C LYS A 62 40.66 -9.46 -0.44
N ALA A 63 40.03 -8.58 0.32
CA ALA A 63 40.06 -7.12 0.13
C ALA A 63 40.60 -6.48 1.43
N ASN A 64 41.18 -5.28 1.33
CA ASN A 64 41.89 -4.64 2.44
C ASN A 64 41.03 -3.61 3.19
N ASP A 65 41.41 -3.32 4.43
CA ASP A 65 40.95 -2.14 5.16
C ASP A 65 41.43 -0.83 4.51
N ASN A 66 40.63 0.23 4.59
CA ASN A 66 41.06 1.48 5.24
C ASN A 66 39.91 2.50 5.44
N ASP A 67 40.15 3.42 6.38
CA ASP A 67 39.51 4.71 6.66
C ASP A 67 38.03 4.79 7.07
N SER A 68 37.90 4.92 8.40
CA SER A 68 36.91 5.72 9.14
C SER A 68 36.78 7.19 8.65
N ILE A 69 35.84 8.05 9.06
CA ILE A 69 35.04 8.21 10.31
C ILE A 69 33.65 8.81 9.93
N ILE A 70 32.66 9.13 10.79
CA ILE A 70 32.56 9.45 12.24
C ILE A 70 31.34 8.72 12.84
N LYS A 71 31.16 8.71 14.18
CA LYS A 71 29.89 8.36 14.85
C LYS A 71 29.53 9.33 16.00
N PRO A 72 28.24 9.66 16.21
CA PRO A 72 27.73 10.05 17.53
C PRO A 72 27.75 8.88 18.53
N LYS A 73 27.69 9.16 19.83
CA LYS A 73 27.83 8.15 20.89
C LYS A 73 26.49 7.53 21.30
N ALA A 74 26.49 6.21 21.50
CA ALA A 74 25.54 5.56 22.41
C ALA A 74 26.05 5.64 23.86
N ILE A 75 25.14 5.55 24.84
CA ILE A 75 25.46 5.27 26.24
C ILE A 75 25.05 3.83 26.55
N THR A 76 25.90 3.11 27.26
CA THR A 76 25.78 1.67 27.49
C THR A 76 25.08 1.32 28.80
N ASN A 77 24.45 0.16 28.84
CA ASN A 77 24.73 -0.81 29.90
C ASN A 77 24.62 -2.24 29.35
N ALA A 78 25.32 -3.19 29.99
CA ALA A 78 25.58 -4.50 29.41
C ALA A 78 25.30 -5.64 30.40
N SER A 79 24.97 -6.83 29.87
CA SER A 79 25.17 -8.08 30.60
C SER A 79 25.48 -9.24 29.65
N SER A 80 26.54 -9.97 30.02
CA SER A 80 26.90 -11.38 29.75
C SER A 80 26.62 -12.08 28.40
N LYS A 81 27.51 -13.02 28.07
CA LYS A 81 27.49 -13.84 26.84
C LYS A 81 26.71 -15.13 27.05
N GLN A 82 26.06 -15.62 26.00
CA GLN A 82 26.07 -17.05 25.70
C GLN A 82 26.12 -17.28 24.19
N VAL A 83 26.80 -18.34 23.75
CA VAL A 83 26.95 -18.71 22.33
C VAL A 83 26.01 -19.88 22.03
N ALA A 84 25.16 -19.72 21.03
CA ALA A 84 24.28 -20.77 20.51
C ALA A 84 24.46 -20.92 18.99
N ALA A 85 24.16 -22.10 18.46
CA ALA A 85 24.44 -22.46 17.07
C ALA A 85 23.37 -21.95 16.09
N ALA A 86 23.74 -21.88 14.80
CA ALA A 86 22.82 -21.50 13.73
C ALA A 86 21.68 -22.54 13.55
N PRO A 87 20.41 -22.11 13.39
CA PRO A 87 19.31 -23.00 13.07
C PRO A 87 19.39 -23.50 11.61
N ALA A 88 18.77 -24.65 11.35
CA ALA A 88 18.67 -25.22 10.01
C ALA A 88 17.56 -24.54 9.18
N LYS A 89 17.61 -24.71 7.85
CA LYS A 89 16.52 -24.26 6.96
C LYS A 89 15.20 -24.96 7.33
N SER A 90 14.20 -24.18 7.72
CA SER A 90 12.81 -24.60 7.82
C SER A 90 12.12 -24.53 6.46
N GLU A 91 11.20 -25.47 6.20
CA GLU A 91 10.23 -25.35 5.09
C GLU A 91 9.15 -24.31 5.46
N PRO A 92 8.58 -23.59 4.49
CA PRO A 92 7.58 -22.56 4.75
C PRO A 92 6.36 -23.14 5.45
N GLN A 93 5.93 -22.51 6.54
CA GLN A 93 4.72 -22.88 7.26
C GLN A 93 3.48 -22.34 6.52
N PRO A 94 2.34 -23.06 6.53
CA PRO A 94 1.09 -22.54 6.00
C PRO A 94 0.64 -21.32 6.81
N ILE A 95 0.02 -20.34 6.14
CA ILE A 95 -0.58 -19.16 6.78
C ILE A 95 -1.65 -19.65 7.78
N PRO A 96 -1.59 -19.29 9.07
CA PRO A 96 -2.61 -19.69 10.04
C PRO A 96 -3.94 -19.01 9.72
N THR A 97 -4.96 -19.78 9.31
CA THR A 97 -6.32 -19.27 9.17
C THR A 97 -6.87 -18.92 10.56
N ALA A 98 -6.86 -17.63 10.90
CA ALA A 98 -7.38 -17.15 12.18
C ALA A 98 -8.88 -17.46 12.30
N ALA A 99 -9.29 -18.11 13.40
CA ALA A 99 -10.71 -18.32 13.70
C ALA A 99 -11.37 -16.98 14.10
N PRO A 100 -12.68 -16.78 13.86
CA PRO A 100 -13.37 -15.55 14.25
C PRO A 100 -13.33 -15.34 15.77
N ILE A 101 -12.81 -14.19 16.21
CA ILE A 101 -12.88 -13.76 17.60
C ILE A 101 -14.27 -13.18 17.84
N GLU A 102 -15.11 -13.86 18.64
CA GLU A 102 -16.44 -13.39 18.98
C GLU A 102 -16.39 -12.09 19.82
N THR A 103 -17.09 -11.05 19.37
CA THR A 103 -17.06 -9.72 19.98
C THR A 103 -17.96 -9.64 21.23
N ASN A 104 -17.54 -10.28 22.33
CA ASN A 104 -18.23 -10.18 23.61
C ASN A 104 -17.83 -8.91 24.38
N THR A 105 -18.66 -7.88 24.30
CA THR A 105 -18.45 -6.61 25.01
C THR A 105 -18.86 -6.67 26.49
N THR A 106 -17.95 -7.03 27.41
CA THR A 106 -17.83 -6.39 28.75
C THR A 106 -16.63 -6.89 29.58
N ASN A 107 -16.12 -5.99 30.42
CA ASN A 107 -15.28 -6.22 31.62
C ASN A 107 -13.99 -7.05 31.50
N THR A 108 -12.87 -6.32 31.48
CA THR A 108 -11.68 -6.60 32.32
C THR A 108 -11.18 -8.04 32.31
N ASP A 109 -11.00 -8.63 31.13
CA ASP A 109 -10.06 -9.74 31.01
C ASP A 109 -8.63 -9.19 31.21
N HIS A 110 -7.73 -10.00 31.75
CA HIS A 110 -6.32 -9.68 31.74
C HIS A 110 -5.83 -9.80 30.30
N LEU A 111 -5.60 -8.66 29.63
CA LEU A 111 -5.07 -8.63 28.26
C LEU A 111 -3.91 -9.63 28.14
N LEU A 112 -4.13 -10.68 27.35
CA LEU A 112 -3.07 -11.59 26.96
C LEU A 112 -1.97 -10.72 26.31
N PRO A 113 -0.68 -10.95 26.64
CA PRO A 113 0.41 -10.08 26.23
C PRO A 113 0.36 -9.87 24.72
N GLU A 114 0.47 -8.61 24.25
CA GLU A 114 0.33 -8.33 22.83
C GLU A 114 1.37 -9.11 22.04
N HIS A 115 0.93 -9.80 20.99
CA HIS A 115 1.81 -10.55 20.11
C HIS A 115 1.87 -9.84 18.77
N LYS A 116 3.08 -9.47 18.33
CA LYS A 116 3.27 -8.90 17.01
C LYS A 116 2.78 -9.92 15.97
N TYR A 117 1.88 -9.52 15.06
CA TYR A 117 1.42 -10.41 14.00
C TYR A 117 2.44 -10.44 12.85
N PHE A 118 2.66 -9.29 12.23
CA PHE A 118 3.60 -9.12 11.12
C PHE A 118 5.06 -9.05 11.60
N HIS A 119 5.97 -9.63 10.82
CA HIS A 119 7.39 -9.75 11.19
C HIS A 119 8.29 -9.52 9.98
N GLU A 120 9.27 -8.64 10.13
CA GLU A 120 10.25 -8.25 9.13
C GLU A 120 11.58 -8.99 9.33
N PRO A 121 12.38 -9.24 8.27
CA PRO A 121 13.67 -9.91 8.39
C PRO A 121 14.77 -9.04 9.03
N GLY A 122 14.57 -7.72 9.16
CA GLY A 122 15.54 -6.82 9.75
C GLY A 122 14.99 -5.45 10.14
N TYR A 123 15.89 -4.56 10.57
CA TYR A 123 15.60 -3.19 11.04
C TYR A 123 16.41 -2.11 10.31
N THR A 124 17.04 -2.46 9.19
CA THR A 124 17.54 -1.49 8.21
C THR A 124 16.42 -1.18 7.23
N GLU A 125 16.41 0.03 6.68
CA GLU A 125 15.47 0.52 5.64
C GLU A 125 15.18 -0.57 4.57
N GLU A 126 16.19 -1.05 3.85
CA GLU A 126 16.08 -2.17 2.88
C GLU A 126 15.42 -3.46 3.43
N LEU A 127 15.45 -3.73 4.73
CA LEU A 127 14.95 -4.97 5.35
C LEU A 127 13.67 -4.78 6.19
N SER A 128 13.19 -3.55 6.39
CA SER A 128 11.96 -3.26 7.15
C SER A 128 10.67 -3.33 6.32
N HIS A 129 10.77 -3.61 5.01
CA HIS A 129 9.62 -3.61 4.08
C HIS A 129 9.46 -4.96 3.35
N TYR A 130 9.81 -6.05 4.04
CA TYR A 130 9.67 -7.43 3.57
C TYR A 130 9.02 -8.30 4.65
N ASP A 131 8.08 -9.17 4.28
CA ASP A 131 7.49 -10.14 5.20
C ASP A 131 8.40 -11.37 5.34
N SER A 132 8.84 -11.63 6.57
CA SER A 132 9.80 -12.69 6.90
C SER A 132 9.34 -14.12 6.56
N ARG A 133 8.06 -14.36 6.27
CA ARG A 133 7.54 -15.66 5.83
C ARG A 133 7.85 -15.97 4.36
N PHE A 134 8.03 -14.92 3.55
CA PHE A 134 8.25 -15.00 2.09
C PHE A 134 9.63 -14.46 1.68
N PHE A 135 10.29 -13.70 2.54
CA PHE A 135 11.62 -13.15 2.31
C PHE A 135 12.70 -14.23 2.09
N ALA A 136 13.45 -14.12 1.00
CA ALA A 136 14.62 -14.95 0.70
C ALA A 136 15.95 -14.17 0.71
N SER A 137 15.93 -12.95 0.18
CA SER A 137 17.06 -12.01 0.06
C SER A 137 16.52 -10.65 -0.39
N PRO A 138 17.18 -9.51 -0.08
CA PRO A 138 16.72 -8.22 -0.56
C PRO A 138 16.86 -8.12 -2.08
N ILE A 139 15.94 -7.41 -2.72
CA ILE A 139 16.01 -7.04 -4.14
C ILE A 139 17.01 -5.89 -4.31
N PRO A 140 17.96 -5.96 -5.27
CA PRO A 140 18.93 -4.89 -5.48
C PRO A 140 18.29 -3.53 -5.85
N TYR A 141 19.04 -2.46 -5.58
CA TYR A 141 18.55 -1.08 -5.68
C TYR A 141 18.08 -0.63 -7.07
N ASP A 142 18.61 -1.13 -8.19
CA ASP A 142 18.09 -0.72 -9.49
C ASP A 142 16.74 -1.42 -9.86
N PRO A 143 16.54 -2.75 -9.66
CA PRO A 143 15.25 -3.40 -9.92
C PRO A 143 14.14 -3.24 -8.86
N HIS A 144 14.42 -2.79 -7.62
CA HIS A 144 13.40 -2.73 -6.56
C HIS A 144 12.14 -1.91 -6.96
N ILE A 145 12.34 -0.79 -7.65
CA ILE A 145 11.28 0.14 -8.06
C ILE A 145 10.25 -0.52 -8.98
N VAL A 146 10.68 -1.48 -9.82
CA VAL A 146 9.81 -2.25 -10.72
C VAL A 146 8.97 -3.25 -9.93
N HIS A 147 9.54 -3.88 -8.89
CA HIS A 147 8.77 -4.74 -7.99
C HIS A 147 7.69 -3.95 -7.24
N LEU A 148 8.04 -2.80 -6.65
CA LEU A 148 7.09 -1.90 -5.99
C LEU A 148 5.98 -1.43 -6.96
N ARG A 149 6.37 -1.02 -8.17
CA ARG A 149 5.45 -0.63 -9.26
C ARG A 149 4.43 -1.71 -9.60
N HIS A 150 4.84 -2.96 -9.79
CA HIS A 150 3.91 -4.06 -10.07
C HIS A 150 3.09 -4.47 -8.84
N LEU A 151 3.67 -4.39 -7.65
CA LEU A 151 3.01 -4.62 -6.36
C LEU A 151 1.86 -3.63 -6.13
N ILE A 152 2.07 -2.30 -6.24
CA ILE A 152 0.99 -1.32 -6.09
C ILE A 152 -0.03 -1.39 -7.23
N ARG A 153 0.41 -1.62 -8.48
CA ARG A 153 -0.50 -1.87 -9.63
C ARG A 153 -1.44 -3.04 -9.34
N SER A 154 -0.92 -4.14 -8.81
CA SER A 154 -1.73 -5.32 -8.48
C SER A 154 -2.73 -5.05 -7.34
N TYR A 155 -2.35 -4.28 -6.33
CA TYR A 155 -3.23 -3.88 -5.22
C TYR A 155 -4.39 -2.98 -5.66
N LEU A 156 -4.10 -1.95 -6.46
CA LEU A 156 -5.11 -1.01 -6.96
C LEU A 156 -6.09 -1.69 -7.92
N LEU A 157 -5.61 -2.59 -8.77
CA LEU A 157 -6.47 -3.42 -9.63
C LEU A 157 -7.30 -4.43 -8.81
N MET A 158 -6.72 -5.06 -7.79
CA MET A 158 -7.41 -5.98 -6.89
C MET A 158 -8.56 -5.28 -6.16
N THR A 159 -8.30 -4.13 -5.54
CA THR A 159 -9.32 -3.36 -4.78
C THR A 159 -10.40 -2.79 -5.69
N SER A 160 -10.02 -2.19 -6.83
CA SER A 160 -10.96 -1.68 -7.84
C SER A 160 -11.89 -2.79 -8.37
N SER A 161 -11.33 -3.96 -8.71
CA SER A 161 -12.13 -5.13 -9.18
C SER A 161 -13.16 -5.65 -8.17
N ARG A 162 -12.99 -5.32 -6.89
CA ARG A 162 -13.87 -5.71 -5.76
C ARG A 162 -14.71 -4.55 -5.22
N SER A 163 -14.62 -3.35 -5.81
CA SER A 163 -15.25 -2.12 -5.30
C SER A 163 -14.83 -1.75 -3.85
N LEU A 164 -13.60 -2.11 -3.45
CA LEU A 164 -13.05 -1.79 -2.14
C LEU A 164 -12.39 -0.40 -2.16
N THR A 165 -12.96 0.56 -1.42
CA THR A 165 -12.43 1.94 -1.37
C THR A 165 -11.16 2.01 -0.53
N THR A 166 -10.05 2.37 -1.18
CA THR A 166 -8.71 2.62 -0.61
C THR A 166 -8.13 3.89 -1.25
N TRP A 167 -7.13 4.52 -0.62
CA TRP A 167 -6.40 5.67 -1.15
C TRP A 167 -4.91 5.60 -0.77
N LEU A 168 -4.06 6.28 -1.54
CA LEU A 168 -2.62 6.39 -1.26
C LEU A 168 -2.38 7.22 0.02
N ALA A 169 -1.39 6.83 0.81
CA ALA A 169 -0.99 7.52 2.03
C ALA A 169 0.54 7.70 2.11
N HIS A 170 1.00 8.48 3.09
CA HIS A 170 2.40 8.56 3.52
C HIS A 170 3.39 8.74 2.33
N GLY A 171 4.48 7.96 2.25
CA GLY A 171 5.49 8.09 1.20
C GLY A 171 4.92 7.89 -0.22
N THR A 172 3.99 6.95 -0.38
CA THR A 172 3.31 6.70 -1.66
C THR A 172 2.44 7.87 -2.12
N LEU A 173 1.82 8.60 -1.19
CA LEU A 173 1.10 9.84 -1.50
C LEU A 173 2.04 11.00 -1.84
N LEU A 174 3.23 11.05 -1.24
CA LEU A 174 4.26 12.04 -1.56
C LEU A 174 4.87 11.81 -2.96
N GLY A 175 5.16 10.56 -3.33
CA GLY A 175 5.54 10.20 -4.71
C GLY A 175 4.44 10.58 -5.71
N TRP A 176 3.18 10.30 -5.37
CA TRP A 176 2.04 10.72 -6.19
C TRP A 176 2.01 12.25 -6.40
N TYR A 177 2.25 13.05 -5.35
CA TYR A 177 2.26 14.50 -5.42
C TYR A 177 3.30 15.04 -6.42
N TRP A 178 4.52 14.49 -6.42
CA TRP A 178 5.61 14.97 -7.28
C TRP A 178 5.39 14.66 -8.77
N ASN A 179 5.00 13.44 -9.13
CA ASN A 179 4.78 13.07 -10.54
C ASN A 179 3.84 11.87 -10.80
N GLY A 180 3.11 11.38 -9.80
CA GLY A 180 2.24 10.20 -9.98
C GLY A 180 2.97 8.86 -10.01
N ALA A 181 4.22 8.79 -9.54
CA ALA A 181 5.04 7.59 -9.48
C ALA A 181 5.66 7.37 -8.09
N ILE A 182 6.23 6.19 -7.85
CA ILE A 182 6.94 5.86 -6.60
C ILE A 182 8.27 6.64 -6.58
N MET A 183 8.70 7.13 -5.40
CA MET A 183 9.97 7.85 -5.31
C MET A 183 11.14 6.85 -5.50
N PRO A 184 12.19 7.16 -6.28
CA PRO A 184 13.24 6.18 -6.65
C PRO A 184 14.06 5.58 -5.50
N TRP A 185 13.84 6.01 -4.25
CA TRP A 185 14.54 5.58 -3.06
C TRP A 185 13.61 4.93 -2.01
N ASP A 186 12.30 4.89 -2.24
CA ASP A 186 11.35 4.26 -1.31
C ASP A 186 11.49 2.74 -1.37
N TYR A 187 11.35 2.08 -0.22
CA TYR A 187 11.27 0.61 -0.13
C TYR A 187 9.88 0.14 0.33
N ASP A 188 9.04 1.08 0.78
CA ASP A 188 7.67 0.91 1.27
C ASP A 188 6.61 1.30 0.25
N LEU A 189 5.39 0.82 0.50
CA LEU A 189 4.16 1.27 -0.15
C LEU A 189 3.07 1.37 0.91
N ASP A 190 2.43 2.53 1.01
CA ASP A 190 1.45 2.88 2.04
C ASP A 190 0.09 3.20 1.42
N VAL A 191 -0.94 2.53 1.92
CA VAL A 191 -2.33 2.80 1.56
C VAL A 191 -3.22 2.78 2.78
N GLN A 192 -4.28 3.58 2.72
CA GLN A 192 -5.29 3.64 3.76
C GLN A 192 -6.65 3.17 3.25
N VAL A 193 -7.47 2.70 4.19
CA VAL A 193 -8.85 2.24 4.00
C VAL A 193 -9.71 2.74 5.16
N SER A 194 -11.03 2.82 4.99
CA SER A 194 -11.90 2.99 6.16
C SER A 194 -11.96 1.67 6.96
N ASN A 195 -12.16 1.76 8.28
CA ASN A 195 -12.33 0.56 9.11
C ASN A 195 -13.54 -0.32 8.69
N SER A 196 -14.50 0.24 7.95
CA SER A 196 -15.58 -0.52 7.31
C SER A 196 -15.11 -1.31 6.07
N THR A 197 -14.30 -0.72 5.18
CA THR A 197 -13.66 -1.45 4.07
C THR A 197 -12.75 -2.55 4.62
N LEU A 198 -11.98 -2.26 5.68
CA LEU A 198 -11.11 -3.21 6.36
C LEU A 198 -11.88 -4.41 6.94
N GLY A 199 -13.08 -4.20 7.48
CA GLY A 199 -13.96 -5.29 7.90
C GLY A 199 -14.46 -6.17 6.75
N VAL A 200 -14.72 -5.61 5.58
CA VAL A 200 -15.07 -6.38 4.36
C VAL A 200 -13.85 -7.16 3.86
N MET A 201 -12.67 -6.53 3.83
CA MET A 201 -11.39 -7.19 3.54
C MET A 201 -11.15 -8.39 4.48
N ALA A 202 -11.36 -8.20 5.79
CA ALA A 202 -11.19 -9.25 6.80
C ALA A 202 -12.17 -10.42 6.63
N ALA A 203 -13.44 -10.13 6.30
CA ALA A 203 -14.51 -11.13 6.27
C ALA A 203 -14.61 -11.91 4.95
N GLU A 204 -14.29 -11.29 3.82
CA GLU A 204 -14.50 -11.85 2.48
C GLU A 204 -13.19 -12.20 1.73
N TRP A 205 -12.08 -11.53 2.05
CA TRP A 205 -10.88 -11.51 1.20
C TRP A 205 -9.57 -11.89 1.92
N ASN A 206 -9.58 -12.04 3.25
CA ASN A 206 -8.40 -12.43 4.01
C ASN A 206 -7.88 -13.83 3.61
N GLY A 207 -6.57 -13.95 3.42
CA GLY A 207 -5.90 -15.16 2.93
C GLY A 207 -6.12 -15.44 1.44
N THR A 208 -6.87 -14.61 0.70
CA THR A 208 -7.08 -14.84 -0.74
C THR A 208 -5.88 -14.43 -1.57
N THR A 209 -5.52 -15.27 -2.55
CA THR A 209 -4.46 -15.00 -3.52
C THR A 209 -5.03 -14.39 -4.81
N PHE A 210 -4.29 -13.49 -5.42
CA PHE A 210 -4.58 -12.89 -6.72
C PHE A 210 -3.42 -13.12 -7.68
N GLU A 211 -3.73 -13.56 -8.90
CA GLU A 211 -2.75 -13.68 -9.98
C GLU A 211 -2.75 -12.38 -10.80
N TYR A 212 -1.58 -11.75 -10.89
CA TYR A 212 -1.38 -10.52 -11.64
C TYR A 212 -0.43 -10.79 -12.81
N VAL A 213 -0.91 -10.52 -14.02
CA VAL A 213 -0.18 -10.76 -15.27
C VAL A 213 0.28 -9.42 -15.85
N TYR A 214 1.56 -9.33 -16.19
CA TYR A 214 2.15 -8.13 -16.80
C TYR A 214 3.19 -8.48 -17.86
N ALA A 215 3.56 -7.50 -18.67
CA ALA A 215 4.68 -7.60 -19.60
C ALA A 215 5.62 -6.41 -19.38
N LEU A 216 6.92 -6.68 -19.38
CA LEU A 216 7.96 -5.69 -19.10
C LEU A 216 8.10 -4.68 -20.25
N SER A 217 8.15 -3.39 -19.91
CA SER A 217 8.51 -2.32 -20.84
C SER A 217 10.02 -2.29 -21.14
N GLU A 218 10.40 -1.48 -22.14
CA GLU A 218 11.81 -1.23 -22.48
C GLU A 218 12.57 -0.42 -21.41
N GLN A 219 11.87 0.13 -20.42
CA GLN A 219 12.49 0.82 -19.29
C GLN A 219 12.69 -0.14 -18.11
N GLU A 220 11.67 -0.95 -17.79
CA GLU A 220 11.75 -1.98 -16.75
C GLU A 220 12.80 -3.08 -17.09
N GLU A 221 13.03 -3.36 -18.39
CA GLU A 221 14.16 -4.20 -18.85
C GLU A 221 15.54 -3.58 -18.54
N LYS A 222 15.68 -2.24 -18.67
CA LYS A 222 16.93 -1.52 -18.34
C LYS A 222 17.16 -1.39 -16.84
N GLU A 223 16.07 -1.40 -16.07
CA GLU A 223 16.07 -1.48 -14.59
C GLU A 223 16.43 -2.91 -14.10
N GLY A 224 16.65 -3.87 -15.00
CA GLY A 224 17.35 -5.13 -14.74
C GLY A 224 16.45 -6.35 -14.56
N LEU A 225 15.16 -6.25 -14.89
CA LEU A 225 14.21 -7.36 -14.80
C LEU A 225 13.87 -7.96 -16.17
N GLY A 226 14.15 -9.27 -16.29
CA GLY A 226 13.70 -10.12 -17.40
C GLY A 226 14.10 -9.61 -18.79
N HIS A 227 13.23 -9.88 -19.76
CA HIS A 227 13.31 -9.33 -21.12
C HIS A 227 12.01 -8.64 -21.53
N ARG A 228 12.12 -7.61 -22.39
CA ARG A 228 10.96 -6.86 -22.89
C ARG A 228 9.96 -7.79 -23.59
N GLY A 229 8.70 -7.69 -23.21
CA GLY A 229 7.62 -8.52 -23.75
C GLY A 229 7.53 -9.92 -23.17
N GLU A 230 8.38 -10.27 -22.19
CA GLU A 230 8.21 -11.46 -21.36
C GLU A 230 6.95 -11.34 -20.50
N VAL A 231 6.04 -12.31 -20.63
CA VAL A 231 4.79 -12.36 -19.87
C VAL A 231 5.08 -12.93 -18.49
N ASN A 232 5.05 -12.06 -17.49
CA ASN A 232 5.28 -12.38 -16.09
C ASN A 232 3.93 -12.62 -15.40
N VAL A 233 3.88 -13.59 -14.50
CA VAL A 233 2.70 -13.92 -13.69
C VAL A 233 3.14 -13.95 -12.23
N LYS A 234 2.77 -12.93 -11.46
CA LYS A 234 3.04 -12.85 -10.02
C LYS A 234 1.81 -13.22 -9.21
N LYS A 235 2.05 -13.68 -7.98
CA LYS A 235 1.00 -13.98 -7.00
C LYS A 235 1.15 -13.12 -5.77
N TYR A 236 0.04 -12.51 -5.37
CA TYR A 236 -0.05 -11.65 -4.20
C TYR A 236 -1.13 -12.16 -3.26
N VAL A 237 -0.95 -12.01 -1.95
CA VAL A 237 -1.94 -12.40 -0.92
C VAL A 237 -2.34 -11.19 -0.09
N LEU A 238 -3.65 -11.08 0.19
CA LEU A 238 -4.16 -10.17 1.23
C LEU A 238 -4.13 -10.90 2.57
N ASP A 239 -3.35 -10.39 3.51
CA ASP A 239 -3.27 -10.89 4.87
C ASP A 239 -3.74 -9.81 5.84
N VAL A 240 -4.85 -10.05 6.55
CA VAL A 240 -5.45 -9.10 7.48
C VAL A 240 -5.11 -9.49 8.91
N ASN A 241 -4.51 -8.55 9.64
CA ASN A 241 -4.07 -8.73 11.02
C ASN A 241 -5.27 -9.07 11.92
N PRO A 242 -5.25 -10.14 12.73
CA PRO A 242 -6.32 -10.45 13.68
C PRO A 242 -6.69 -9.30 14.63
N TYR A 243 -5.76 -8.38 14.90
CA TYR A 243 -5.97 -7.17 15.70
C TYR A 243 -6.56 -5.98 14.90
N TRP A 244 -7.08 -6.18 13.67
CA TRP A 244 -7.59 -5.08 12.82
C TRP A 244 -8.75 -4.30 13.45
N SER A 245 -9.66 -4.98 14.14
CA SER A 245 -10.86 -4.37 14.73
C SER A 245 -10.55 -3.58 16.01
N GLN A 246 -9.39 -3.83 16.62
CA GLN A 246 -8.89 -3.12 17.79
C GLN A 246 -8.31 -1.76 17.37
N ARG A 247 -9.07 -0.68 17.56
CA ARG A 247 -8.66 0.69 17.18
C ARG A 247 -7.78 1.40 18.23
N THR A 248 -7.37 0.71 19.28
CA THR A 248 -6.40 1.19 20.28
C THR A 248 -4.99 0.67 19.92
N ARG A 249 -3.96 1.43 20.26
CA ARG A 249 -2.56 1.07 19.92
C ARG A 249 -2.01 -0.11 20.74
N LEU A 250 -2.45 -0.25 21.99
CA LEU A 250 -1.79 -1.09 23.01
C LEU A 250 -0.27 -0.81 23.09
N GLU A 251 0.58 -1.83 23.03
CA GLU A 251 2.04 -1.70 23.08
C GLU A 251 2.62 -1.22 21.73
N GLY A 252 1.80 -1.22 20.67
CA GLY A 252 2.17 -0.76 19.33
C GLY A 252 2.85 -1.84 18.49
N LEU A 253 2.55 -3.12 18.74
CA LEU A 253 3.05 -4.22 17.93
C LEU A 253 2.17 -4.44 16.68
N ASN A 254 0.87 -4.15 16.77
CA ASN A 254 -0.11 -4.38 15.69
C ASN A 254 -0.70 -3.09 15.09
N ILE A 255 0.19 -2.14 14.76
CA ILE A 255 -0.15 -0.84 14.16
C ILE A 255 -0.80 -1.05 12.79
N ILE A 256 -0.13 -1.82 11.92
CA ILE A 256 -0.60 -2.17 10.58
C ILE A 256 -1.79 -3.13 10.67
N ASP A 257 -2.82 -2.83 9.87
CA ASP A 257 -4.11 -3.53 9.88
C ASP A 257 -4.18 -4.68 8.87
N ALA A 258 -3.54 -4.55 7.70
CA ALA A 258 -3.38 -5.63 6.74
C ALA A 258 -2.13 -5.42 5.88
N ARG A 259 -1.72 -6.45 5.13
CA ARG A 259 -0.68 -6.37 4.10
C ARG A 259 -1.15 -6.97 2.79
N TRP A 260 -0.69 -6.38 1.69
CA TRP A 260 -0.74 -6.98 0.36
C TRP A 260 0.67 -7.47 -0.01
N ILE A 261 0.91 -8.77 0.01
CA ILE A 261 2.27 -9.35 0.02
C ILE A 261 2.56 -10.09 -1.29
N ASP A 262 3.69 -9.79 -1.93
CA ASP A 262 4.30 -10.59 -3.01
C ASP A 262 4.86 -11.89 -2.43
N ILE A 263 4.26 -13.04 -2.77
CA ILE A 263 4.62 -14.32 -2.14
C ILE A 263 5.94 -14.92 -2.64
N GLU A 264 6.62 -14.27 -3.60
CA GLU A 264 7.87 -14.75 -4.21
C GLU A 264 9.11 -14.08 -3.61
N ASN A 265 8.99 -12.83 -3.15
CA ASN A 265 10.09 -12.10 -2.52
C ASN A 265 9.77 -11.50 -1.13
N GLY A 266 8.49 -11.40 -0.77
CA GLY A 266 8.02 -10.86 0.51
C GLY A 266 7.78 -9.35 0.57
N MET A 267 8.01 -8.58 -0.51
CA MET A 267 7.69 -7.14 -0.53
C MET A 267 6.18 -6.94 -0.37
N TYR A 268 5.75 -5.86 0.31
CA TYR A 268 4.33 -5.62 0.56
C TYR A 268 3.89 -4.15 0.46
N VAL A 269 2.58 -3.97 0.30
CA VAL A 269 1.89 -2.72 0.65
C VAL A 269 1.39 -2.86 2.09
N ASP A 270 1.75 -1.90 2.96
CA ASP A 270 1.18 -1.78 4.30
C ASP A 270 -0.19 -1.08 4.20
N ILE A 271 -1.23 -1.71 4.74
CA ILE A 271 -2.62 -1.26 4.67
C ILE A 271 -3.07 -0.83 6.07
N THR A 272 -3.39 0.45 6.21
CA THR A 272 -3.79 1.05 7.50
C THR A 272 -5.26 1.48 7.50
N GLY A 273 -6.01 1.04 8.51
CA GLY A 273 -7.41 1.43 8.68
C GLY A 273 -7.55 2.79 9.36
N LEU A 274 -8.51 3.60 8.91
CA LEU A 274 -8.94 4.81 9.62
C LEU A 274 -10.32 4.65 10.25
N SER A 275 -10.46 5.20 11.45
CA SER A 275 -11.69 5.24 12.24
C SER A 275 -11.87 6.58 12.97
N GLU A 276 -13.08 7.14 12.91
CA GLU A 276 -13.48 8.31 13.71
C GLU A 276 -13.57 7.97 15.22
N ASP A 277 -14.00 6.75 15.54
CA ASP A 277 -14.26 6.30 16.92
C ASP A 277 -13.00 5.85 17.68
N ARG A 278 -12.08 6.78 17.99
CA ARG A 278 -11.18 6.58 19.14
C ARG A 278 -11.96 6.81 20.44
N LEU A 279 -12.28 5.72 21.12
CA LEU A 279 -12.89 5.71 22.47
C LEU A 279 -12.12 6.59 23.48
N GLU A 280 -10.82 6.72 23.25
CA GLU A 280 -9.84 7.51 24.00
C GLU A 280 -10.07 9.04 23.85
N THR A 281 -10.30 9.52 22.62
CA THR A 281 -10.35 10.96 22.29
C THR A 281 -11.79 11.49 22.21
N LYS A 282 -12.73 10.66 21.76
CA LYS A 282 -14.15 11.01 21.50
C LYS A 282 -14.32 12.21 20.54
N ALA A 283 -13.30 12.48 19.73
CA ALA A 283 -13.21 13.66 18.87
C ALA A 283 -13.92 13.43 17.53
N LYS A 284 -15.20 13.81 17.46
CA LYS A 284 -15.97 13.73 16.20
C LYS A 284 -15.36 14.59 15.10
N GLY A 285 -15.40 14.08 13.88
CA GLY A 285 -14.83 14.70 12.68
C GLY A 285 -13.33 14.46 12.48
N VAL A 286 -12.64 13.75 13.39
CA VAL A 286 -11.21 13.40 13.28
C VAL A 286 -11.07 11.89 13.09
N TRP A 287 -10.42 11.47 12.01
CA TRP A 287 -10.23 10.07 11.63
C TRP A 287 -8.80 9.65 11.90
N THR A 288 -8.63 8.57 12.64
CA THR A 288 -7.32 8.17 13.17
C THR A 288 -6.99 6.71 12.89
N ASP A 289 -5.69 6.43 12.81
CA ASP A 289 -5.11 5.10 12.78
C ASP A 289 -4.64 4.65 14.19
N LYS A 290 -3.83 3.59 14.27
CA LYS A 290 -3.16 3.14 15.51
C LYS A 290 -1.77 3.77 15.73
N ASN A 291 -1.22 4.50 14.76
CA ASN A 291 0.05 5.21 14.87
C ASN A 291 -0.06 6.66 15.38
N TYR A 292 -1.28 7.12 15.67
CA TYR A 292 -1.62 8.49 16.07
C TYR A 292 -1.59 9.50 14.92
N HIS A 293 -1.57 9.05 13.66
CA HIS A 293 -1.97 9.91 12.54
C HIS A 293 -3.47 10.23 12.70
N GLY A 294 -3.87 11.46 12.35
CA GLY A 294 -5.21 11.95 12.65
C GLY A 294 -5.62 13.11 11.75
N TYR A 295 -6.65 12.89 10.95
CA TYR A 295 -7.05 13.80 9.87
C TYR A 295 -8.47 14.31 10.06
N GLY A 296 -8.72 15.59 9.75
CA GLY A 296 -10.06 16.14 9.67
C GLY A 296 -10.86 15.53 8.51
N THR A 297 -12.17 15.35 8.70
CA THR A 297 -13.06 14.73 7.68
C THR A 297 -13.00 15.42 6.31
N ARG A 298 -12.67 16.72 6.24
CA ARG A 298 -12.52 17.44 4.96
C ARG A 298 -11.14 17.31 4.29
N GLN A 299 -10.13 16.80 5.00
CA GLN A 299 -8.83 16.50 4.37
C GLN A 299 -8.94 15.23 3.53
N ILE A 300 -9.61 14.19 4.03
CA ILE A 300 -9.80 12.93 3.29
C ILE A 300 -11.00 13.00 2.34
N TRP A 301 -12.20 13.38 2.81
CA TRP A 301 -13.44 13.27 2.01
C TRP A 301 -13.88 14.59 1.37
N PRO A 302 -14.32 14.58 0.10
CA PRO A 302 -14.40 13.42 -0.80
C PRO A 302 -13.04 13.03 -1.41
N LEU A 303 -12.77 11.72 -1.48
CA LEU A 303 -11.58 11.21 -2.17
C LEU A 303 -11.58 11.63 -3.64
N ARG A 304 -10.41 11.99 -4.16
CA ARG A 304 -10.20 12.41 -5.55
C ARG A 304 -9.66 11.22 -6.35
N LYS A 305 -10.35 10.86 -7.44
CA LYS A 305 -9.86 9.87 -8.41
C LYS A 305 -8.69 10.46 -9.21
N THR A 306 -7.66 9.66 -9.42
CA THR A 306 -6.41 10.04 -10.07
C THR A 306 -5.75 8.82 -10.73
N GLU A 307 -4.51 8.97 -11.19
CA GLU A 307 -3.66 7.87 -11.68
C GLU A 307 -2.38 7.79 -10.81
N PHE A 308 -1.87 6.58 -10.59
CA PHE A 308 -0.56 6.32 -9.97
C PHE A 308 0.09 5.11 -10.64
N GLU A 309 1.37 5.21 -11.02
CA GLU A 309 2.12 4.18 -11.75
C GLU A 309 1.40 3.67 -13.03
N GLY A 310 0.54 4.48 -13.65
CA GLY A 310 -0.24 4.13 -14.84
C GLY A 310 -1.52 3.32 -14.58
N VAL A 311 -2.04 3.28 -13.35
CA VAL A 311 -3.35 2.69 -13.00
C VAL A 311 -4.24 3.65 -12.21
N GLU A 312 -5.55 3.45 -12.28
CA GLU A 312 -6.52 4.24 -11.53
C GLU A 312 -6.28 4.12 -10.01
N ALA A 313 -6.16 5.27 -9.35
CA ALA A 313 -5.92 5.41 -7.93
C ALA A 313 -6.87 6.45 -7.29
N TRP A 314 -6.81 6.55 -5.96
CA TRP A 314 -7.52 7.58 -5.20
C TRP A 314 -6.58 8.23 -4.20
N VAL A 315 -6.82 9.52 -3.94
CA VAL A 315 -6.06 10.32 -2.96
C VAL A 315 -7.02 11.16 -2.11
N PRO A 316 -6.58 11.67 -0.94
CA PRO A 316 -7.32 12.64 -0.14
C PRO A 316 -7.86 13.85 -0.93
N SER A 317 -8.89 14.51 -0.39
CA SER A 317 -9.39 15.79 -0.89
C SER A 317 -8.34 16.90 -0.80
N ASP A 318 -7.56 16.91 0.27
CA ASP A 318 -6.53 17.89 0.62
C ASP A 318 -5.18 17.18 0.80
N VAL A 319 -4.48 16.93 -0.31
CA VAL A 319 -3.20 16.20 -0.28
C VAL A 319 -2.06 17.08 0.23
N GLU A 320 -2.08 18.37 -0.10
CA GLU A 320 -1.09 19.34 0.39
C GLU A 320 -1.17 19.44 1.92
N GLY A 321 -2.35 19.68 2.49
CA GLY A 321 -2.51 19.74 3.95
C GLY A 321 -2.16 18.45 4.68
N VAL A 322 -2.45 17.28 4.10
CA VAL A 322 -2.05 15.97 4.67
C VAL A 322 -0.53 15.79 4.67
N LEU A 323 0.15 16.07 3.55
CA LEU A 323 1.60 15.90 3.45
C LEU A 323 2.38 16.98 4.21
N GLU A 324 1.83 18.20 4.33
CA GLU A 324 2.40 19.23 5.20
C GLU A 324 2.30 18.89 6.69
N GLU A 325 1.21 18.24 7.13
CA GLU A 325 1.06 17.76 8.52
C GLU A 325 1.96 16.54 8.83
N GLU A 326 2.23 15.67 7.86
CA GLU A 326 3.08 14.48 8.03
C GLU A 326 4.59 14.76 7.85
N TYR A 327 4.97 15.51 6.81
CA TYR A 327 6.36 15.69 6.38
C TYR A 327 6.83 17.17 6.31
N GLY A 328 5.89 18.12 6.40
CA GLY A 328 6.17 19.57 6.30
C GLY A 328 6.37 20.07 4.87
N GLU A 329 6.15 21.38 4.68
CA GLU A 329 6.24 22.15 3.41
C GLU A 329 7.49 21.84 2.56
N ARG A 330 8.63 21.50 3.21
CA ARG A 330 9.87 21.13 2.51
C ARG A 330 9.77 19.84 1.71
N SER A 331 8.90 18.90 2.08
CA SER A 331 8.69 17.65 1.32
C SER A 331 8.07 17.91 -0.06
N LEU A 332 7.30 18.99 -0.19
CA LEU A 332 6.60 19.40 -1.41
C LEU A 332 7.42 20.34 -2.31
N THR A 333 8.60 20.77 -1.83
CA THR A 333 9.36 21.88 -2.45
C THR A 333 10.87 21.67 -2.53
N ALA A 334 11.44 20.67 -1.86
CA ALA A 334 12.87 20.36 -1.95
C ALA A 334 13.17 19.48 -3.17
N GLU A 335 13.69 20.08 -4.24
CA GLU A 335 14.03 19.41 -5.52
C GLU A 335 15.34 18.59 -5.49
N GLU A 336 15.98 18.43 -4.33
CA GLU A 336 17.16 17.58 -4.09
C GLU A 336 16.93 16.71 -2.85
N TRP A 337 16.92 15.37 -3.02
CA TRP A 337 16.74 14.41 -1.92
C TRP A 337 17.37 13.05 -2.25
N ALA A 338 17.81 12.29 -1.24
CA ALA A 338 18.32 10.91 -1.36
C ALA A 338 19.30 10.63 -2.55
N GLY A 339 20.16 11.60 -2.91
CA GLY A 339 21.08 11.45 -4.05
C GLY A 339 20.43 11.59 -5.43
N HIS A 340 19.25 12.19 -5.51
CA HIS A 340 18.46 12.47 -6.70
C HIS A 340 18.12 13.97 -6.78
N HIS A 341 17.71 14.42 -7.96
CA HIS A 341 17.10 15.74 -8.16
C HIS A 341 15.85 15.61 -9.05
N PHE A 342 14.94 16.59 -8.97
CA PHE A 342 13.74 16.61 -9.80
C PHE A 342 14.01 17.32 -11.15
N ASP A 343 13.91 16.58 -12.25
CA ASP A 343 14.04 17.13 -13.61
C ASP A 343 12.67 17.64 -14.08
N HIS A 344 12.47 18.97 -14.09
CA HIS A 344 11.24 19.62 -14.57
C HIS A 344 10.92 19.39 -16.05
N GLY A 345 11.93 19.08 -16.88
CA GLY A 345 11.76 18.79 -18.30
C GLY A 345 11.19 17.39 -18.55
N ARG A 346 11.57 16.43 -17.68
CA ARG A 346 11.03 15.06 -17.66
C ARG A 346 9.77 14.93 -16.79
N LYS A 347 9.69 15.72 -15.72
CA LYS A 347 8.81 15.55 -14.54
C LYS A 347 9.12 14.26 -13.78
N GLU A 348 10.40 14.01 -13.56
CA GLU A 348 10.91 12.76 -13.00
C GLU A 348 12.00 13.04 -11.97
N TRP A 349 12.00 12.27 -10.88
CA TRP A 349 13.14 12.18 -9.98
C TRP A 349 14.26 11.38 -10.66
N VAL A 350 15.43 12.01 -10.83
CA VAL A 350 16.58 11.43 -11.55
C VAL A 350 17.81 11.35 -10.65
N LYS A 351 18.53 10.22 -10.75
CA LYS A 351 19.72 9.91 -9.96
C LYS A 351 20.83 10.92 -10.26
N THR A 352 21.36 11.57 -9.23
CA THR A 352 22.37 12.63 -9.39
C THR A 352 23.73 11.99 -9.69
N GLU A 353 24.21 12.18 -10.91
CA GLU A 353 25.50 11.67 -11.37
C GLU A 353 26.65 12.15 -10.47
N LEU A 354 27.39 11.20 -9.89
CA LEU A 354 28.57 11.48 -9.10
C LEU A 354 29.70 11.97 -10.01
N VAL A 355 29.78 13.30 -10.16
CA VAL A 355 30.88 13.97 -10.87
C VAL A 355 32.20 13.58 -10.21
N LYS A 356 32.88 12.59 -10.82
CA LYS A 356 34.24 12.22 -10.49
C LYS A 356 35.15 13.42 -10.78
N LYS A 357 35.41 14.23 -9.77
CA LYS A 357 36.49 15.24 -9.80
C LYS A 357 37.77 14.52 -10.24
N GLY A 358 38.38 15.01 -11.31
CA GLY A 358 39.59 14.42 -11.87
C GLY A 358 40.68 14.32 -10.80
N SER A 359 41.29 13.14 -10.73
CA SER A 359 42.46 12.81 -9.91
C SER A 359 43.73 13.47 -10.44
#